data_AF-A0A3G8LWL3-F1
#
_entry.id   AF-A0A3G8LWL3-F1
#
_cell.length_a   1.000
_cell.length_b   1.000
_cell.length_c   1.000
_cell.angle_alpha   90.00
_cell.angle_beta   90.00
_cell.angle_gamma   90.00
#
_symmetry.space_group_name_H-M   'P 1'
#
loop_
_entity.id
_entity.type
_entity.pdbx_description
1 polymer ?
#
loop_
_entity_poly.entity_id
_entity_poly.type
_entity_poly.pdbx_seq_one_letter_code
_entity_poly.pdbx_strand_id
1 'polypeptide(L)'
;MHIHAEHFKKVLDKLLVDVKLEMIGLHHVQLDRTLKDFCESYNLISTLKPSSDDSIESPASILLDSYQAPILVSKTQAGYYRLISGLLTYQKLCKLHTEDDKGLVPAIVLPRRPNKDVLRLLMLNDIVRPLLKQFVNVTGDTVTQSLSTWFVSVEQPSVFNSPEWQSLFPMIKTKTQLCEWLHISTKTVRLK
;
A
#
# COMPACT_ATOMS: atom_id res chain seq x y z
N MET A 1 -17.81 0.51 -10.43
CA MET A 1 -17.22 0.45 -11.78
C MET A 1 -16.29 -0.75 -11.81
N HIS A 2 -16.63 -1.84 -12.51
CA HIS A 2 -15.68 -2.95 -12.73
C HIS A 2 -14.60 -2.46 -13.69
N ILE A 3 -13.40 -2.18 -13.17
CA ILE A 3 -12.28 -1.79 -14.02
C ILE A 3 -11.68 -3.07 -14.58
N HIS A 4 -12.01 -3.41 -15.82
CA HIS A 4 -11.35 -4.52 -16.52
C HIS A 4 -9.84 -4.27 -16.60
N ALA A 5 -9.03 -5.33 -16.42
CA ALA A 5 -7.58 -5.28 -16.41
C ALA A 5 -6.97 -4.50 -17.60
N GLU A 6 -7.60 -4.55 -18.78
CA GLU A 6 -7.16 -3.79 -19.96
C GLU A 6 -7.30 -2.27 -19.81
N HIS A 7 -8.37 -1.80 -19.16
CA HIS A 7 -8.53 -0.38 -18.86
C HIS A 7 -7.47 0.07 -17.85
N PHE A 8 -7.22 -0.73 -16.82
CA PHE A 8 -6.20 -0.43 -15.82
C PHE A 8 -4.80 -0.38 -16.43
N LYS A 9 -4.46 -1.35 -17.30
CA LYS A 9 -3.19 -1.36 -18.03
C LYS A 9 -2.97 -0.07 -18.81
N LYS A 10 -3.95 0.37 -19.60
CA LYS A 10 -3.85 1.62 -20.38
C LYS A 10 -3.60 2.85 -19.51
N VAL A 11 -4.17 2.88 -18.30
CA VAL A 11 -3.95 4.01 -17.37
C VAL A 11 -2.58 3.92 -16.71
N LEU A 12 -2.15 2.73 -16.30
CA LEU A 12 -0.80 2.51 -15.76
C LEU A 12 0.28 2.82 -16.80
N ASP A 13 0.13 2.36 -18.04
CA ASP A 13 1.08 2.64 -19.12
C ASP A 13 1.26 4.15 -19.33
N LYS A 14 0.17 4.92 -19.25
CA LYS A 14 0.22 6.39 -19.31
C LYS A 14 0.90 7.03 -18.11
N LEU A 15 0.79 6.42 -16.93
CA LEU A 15 1.48 6.91 -15.72
C LEU A 15 2.98 6.64 -15.77
N LEU A 16 3.41 5.63 -16.53
CA LEU A 16 4.81 5.26 -16.68
C LEU A 16 5.57 6.09 -17.74
N VAL A 17 4.87 6.92 -18.50
CA VAL A 17 5.50 7.86 -19.44
C VAL A 17 6.33 8.87 -18.65
N ASP A 18 7.61 9.04 -19.03
CA ASP A 18 8.58 9.95 -18.41
C ASP A 18 8.84 9.72 -16.92
N VAL A 19 8.60 8.49 -16.43
CA VAL A 19 8.96 8.09 -15.08
C VAL A 19 10.49 8.03 -14.92
N LYS A 20 10.97 8.50 -13.78
CA LYS A 20 12.39 8.53 -13.45
C LYS A 20 12.66 7.86 -12.12
N LEU A 21 13.79 7.18 -12.02
CA LEU A 21 14.38 6.82 -10.73
C LEU A 21 15.28 7.99 -10.31
N GLU A 22 14.94 8.67 -9.22
CA GLU A 22 15.67 9.83 -8.70
C GLU A 22 16.08 9.61 -7.24
N MET A 23 17.20 10.21 -6.85
CA MET A 23 17.59 10.35 -5.45
C MET A 23 16.96 11.63 -4.90
N ILE A 24 16.00 11.50 -3.98
CA ILE A 24 15.24 12.64 -3.45
C ILE A 24 15.49 12.81 -1.96
N GLY A 25 15.48 14.05 -1.47
CA GLY A 25 15.56 14.32 -0.04
C GLY A 25 14.29 13.82 0.66
N LEU A 26 14.45 12.96 1.67
CA LEU A 26 13.31 12.36 2.37
C LEU A 26 12.40 13.44 3.01
N HIS A 27 12.97 14.54 3.50
CA HIS A 27 12.25 15.69 4.07
C HIS A 27 11.32 16.40 3.06
N HIS A 28 11.49 16.19 1.76
CA HIS A 28 10.59 16.72 0.73
C HIS A 28 9.41 15.79 0.44
N VAL A 29 9.40 14.58 1.00
CA VAL A 29 8.32 13.60 0.82
C VAL A 29 7.25 13.85 1.87
N GLN A 30 6.01 13.93 1.41
CA GLN A 30 4.82 14.04 2.25
C GLN A 30 3.83 12.95 1.87
N LEU A 31 3.04 12.48 2.84
CA LEU A 31 1.92 11.61 2.52
C LEU A 31 0.94 12.33 1.58
N ASP A 32 0.42 11.59 0.59
CA ASP A 32 -0.78 12.03 -0.12
C ASP A 32 -1.94 12.15 0.88
N ARG A 33 -2.82 13.14 0.71
CA ARG A 33 -3.95 13.36 1.62
C ARG A 33 -4.79 12.10 1.80
N THR A 34 -5.10 11.40 0.71
CA THR A 34 -5.89 10.17 0.78
C THR A 34 -5.16 9.07 1.56
N LEU A 35 -3.84 8.99 1.42
CA LEU A 35 -3.00 8.04 2.17
C LEU A 35 -2.89 8.42 3.64
N LYS A 36 -2.75 9.70 3.94
CA LYS A 36 -2.72 10.23 5.30
C LYS A 36 -4.03 9.92 6.03
N ASP A 37 -5.16 10.32 5.44
CA ASP A 37 -6.49 10.08 6.02
C ASP A 37 -6.71 8.57 6.24
N PHE A 38 -6.25 7.74 5.32
CA PHE A 38 -6.30 6.28 5.45
C PHE A 38 -5.44 5.75 6.63
N CYS A 39 -4.20 6.22 6.75
CA CYS A 39 -3.29 5.84 7.85
C CYS A 39 -3.74 6.35 9.22
N GLU A 40 -4.53 7.42 9.28
CA GLU A 40 -5.09 7.94 10.54
C GLU A 40 -6.37 7.18 10.93
N SER A 41 -7.19 6.78 9.96
CA SER A 41 -8.43 6.02 10.19
C SER A 41 -8.20 4.59 10.70
N TYR A 42 -6.99 4.06 10.52
CA TYR A 42 -6.61 2.70 10.84
C TYR A 42 -5.18 2.74 11.35
N ASN A 43 -4.89 2.17 12.52
CA ASN A 43 -3.51 2.09 13.03
C ASN A 43 -2.68 1.07 12.22
N LEU A 44 -2.50 1.40 10.95
CA LEU A 44 -1.97 0.57 9.88
C LEU A 44 -0.58 0.08 10.20
N ILE A 45 0.21 0.94 10.85
CA ILE A 45 1.57 0.63 11.29
C ILE A 45 1.55 -0.49 12.33
N SER A 46 0.64 -0.44 13.30
CA SER A 46 0.51 -1.51 14.29
C SER A 46 0.01 -2.81 13.69
N THR A 47 -0.86 -2.75 12.67
CA THR A 47 -1.46 -3.93 12.05
C THR A 47 -0.54 -4.60 11.02
N LEU A 48 0.22 -3.81 10.26
CA LEU A 48 1.18 -4.31 9.28
C LEU A 48 2.56 -4.56 9.90
N LYS A 49 2.72 -4.36 11.22
CA LYS A 49 4.00 -4.59 11.88
C LYS A 49 4.36 -6.07 11.69
N PRO A 50 5.53 -6.36 11.10
CA PRO A 50 5.96 -7.74 10.99
C PRO A 50 6.08 -8.34 12.39
N SER A 51 5.95 -9.67 12.50
CA SER A 51 6.17 -10.38 13.77
C SER A 51 7.62 -10.27 14.29
N SER A 52 8.52 -9.73 13.47
CA SER A 52 9.91 -9.44 13.82
C SER A 52 10.04 -8.14 14.61
N ASP A 53 10.98 -8.10 15.54
CA ASP A 53 11.31 -6.88 16.28
C ASP A 53 12.11 -5.91 15.40
N ASP A 54 11.48 -4.80 15.03
CA ASP A 54 12.11 -3.69 14.29
C ASP A 54 13.38 -3.15 14.99
N SER A 55 13.54 -3.35 16.31
CA SER A 55 14.72 -2.90 17.06
C SER A 55 16.02 -3.62 16.65
N ILE A 56 15.89 -4.76 15.96
CA ILE A 56 17.00 -5.61 15.51
C ILE A 56 17.38 -5.31 14.06
N GLU A 57 16.53 -4.60 13.31
CA GLU A 57 16.78 -4.32 11.89
C GLU A 57 17.94 -3.33 11.73
N SER A 58 18.97 -3.74 10.98
CA SER A 58 20.14 -2.88 10.77
C SER A 58 19.84 -1.74 9.79
N PRO A 59 20.43 -0.54 9.97
CA PRO A 59 20.39 0.55 8.99
C PRO A 59 20.73 0.12 7.56
N ALA A 60 21.71 -0.78 7.41
CA ALA A 60 22.12 -1.29 6.11
C ALA A 60 21.00 -2.09 5.42
N SER A 61 20.23 -2.87 6.18
CA SER A 61 19.07 -3.60 5.66
C SER A 61 17.99 -2.65 5.13
N ILE A 62 17.66 -1.62 5.91
CA ILE A 62 16.66 -0.60 5.53
C ILE A 62 17.08 0.12 4.24
N LEU A 63 18.36 0.47 4.12
CA LEU A 63 18.89 1.11 2.92
C LEU A 63 18.80 0.16 1.73
N LEU A 64 19.26 -1.09 1.86
CA LEU A 64 19.18 -2.08 0.78
C LEU A 64 17.74 -2.32 0.32
N ASP A 65 16.80 -2.47 1.25
CA ASP A 65 15.37 -2.58 0.98
C ASP A 65 14.87 -1.39 0.15
N SER A 66 15.31 -0.17 0.45
CA SER A 66 14.92 1.03 -0.31
C SER A 66 15.43 1.03 -1.75
N TYR A 67 16.60 0.43 -2.03
CA TYR A 67 17.09 0.27 -3.40
C TYR A 67 16.38 -0.86 -4.15
N GLN A 68 16.01 -1.93 -3.45
CA GLN A 68 15.32 -3.08 -4.04
C GLN A 68 13.82 -2.83 -4.27
N ALA A 69 13.21 -2.02 -3.42
CA ALA A 69 11.82 -1.59 -3.50
C ALA A 69 11.69 -0.07 -3.22
N PRO A 70 12.11 0.78 -4.17
CA PRO A 70 12.04 2.24 -4.02
C PRO A 70 10.61 2.73 -3.80
N ILE A 71 10.48 3.81 -3.04
CA ILE A 71 9.17 4.46 -2.85
C ILE A 71 8.66 5.04 -4.16
N LEU A 72 7.35 4.98 -4.37
CA LEU A 72 6.69 5.59 -5.53
C LEU A 72 6.10 6.93 -5.11
N VAL A 73 6.51 8.00 -5.79
CA VAL A 73 6.06 9.36 -5.48
C VAL A 73 5.54 10.08 -6.71
N SER A 74 4.72 11.10 -6.53
CA SER A 74 4.39 12.07 -7.57
C SER A 74 4.96 13.44 -7.23
N LYS A 75 5.55 14.11 -8.22
CA LYS A 75 6.11 15.45 -8.03
C LYS A 75 5.01 16.51 -8.02
N THR A 76 5.08 17.43 -7.07
CA THR A 76 4.19 18.60 -7.00
C THR A 76 4.79 19.79 -7.74
N GLN A 77 3.97 20.76 -8.12
CA GLN A 77 4.43 22.00 -8.76
C GLN A 77 5.39 22.81 -7.85
N ALA A 78 5.23 22.68 -6.53
CA ALA A 78 6.07 23.36 -5.54
C ALA A 78 7.42 22.66 -5.27
N GLY A 79 7.74 21.58 -5.99
CA GLY A 79 9.00 20.84 -5.83
C GLY A 79 9.01 19.76 -4.75
N TYR A 80 7.93 19.62 -3.96
CA TYR A 80 7.73 18.53 -3.01
C TYR A 80 7.26 17.25 -3.69
N TYR A 81 7.34 16.13 -2.97
CA TYR A 81 6.90 14.81 -3.43
C TYR A 81 5.72 14.30 -2.59
N ARG A 82 4.74 13.70 -3.24
CA ARG A 82 3.61 13.01 -2.59
C ARG A 82 3.81 11.51 -2.68
N LEU A 83 3.85 10.82 -1.55
CA LEU A 83 3.95 9.37 -1.48
C LEU A 83 2.68 8.71 -2.02
N ILE A 84 2.86 7.79 -2.98
CA ILE A 84 1.79 7.04 -3.66
C ILE A 84 1.76 5.59 -3.19
N SER A 85 2.93 4.95 -3.08
CA SER A 85 3.13 3.54 -2.64
C SER A 85 4.55 3.37 -2.07
N GLY A 86 4.77 2.29 -1.32
CA GLY A 86 5.99 2.04 -0.57
C GLY A 86 5.89 2.54 0.87
N LEU A 87 4.70 2.51 1.47
CA LEU A 87 4.47 3.07 2.80
C LEU A 87 5.37 2.46 3.88
N LEU A 88 5.56 1.14 3.86
CA LEU A 88 6.41 0.44 4.83
C LEU A 88 7.88 0.85 4.67
N THR A 89 8.38 0.91 3.43
CA THR A 89 9.74 1.39 3.13
C THR A 89 9.91 2.84 3.62
N TYR A 90 8.96 3.72 3.30
CA TYR A 90 8.98 5.11 3.75
C TYR A 90 9.05 5.23 5.28
N GLN A 91 8.28 4.44 6.02
CA GLN A 91 8.30 4.45 7.48
C GLN A 91 9.64 3.99 8.06
N LYS A 92 10.24 2.94 7.50
CA LYS A 92 11.60 2.50 7.90
C LYS A 92 12.63 3.59 7.63
N LEU A 93 12.55 4.27 6.49
CA LEU A 93 13.43 5.39 6.15
C LEU A 93 13.27 6.58 7.10
N CYS A 94 12.03 6.91 7.51
CA CYS A 94 11.78 7.95 8.52
C CYS A 94 12.31 7.59 9.92
N LYS A 95 12.44 6.30 10.26
CA LYS A 95 13.09 5.88 11.52
C LYS A 95 14.61 5.99 11.43
N LEU A 96 15.17 5.79 10.24
CA LEU A 96 16.61 5.84 9.99
C LEU A 96 17.14 7.29 9.93
N HIS A 97 16.42 8.17 9.25
CA HIS A 97 16.79 9.57 9.08
C HIS A 97 16.11 10.44 10.14
N THR A 98 16.89 11.18 10.92
CA THR A 98 16.37 12.19 11.86
C THR A 98 15.93 13.45 11.10
N GLU A 99 15.20 14.36 11.75
CA GLU A 99 14.72 15.60 11.10
C GLU A 99 15.85 16.48 10.52
N ASP A 100 17.07 16.37 11.08
CA ASP A 100 18.25 17.09 10.63
C ASP A 100 18.99 16.41 9.45
N ASP A 101 18.65 15.16 9.15
CA ASP A 101 19.30 14.40 8.09
C ASP A 101 18.67 14.71 6.72
N LYS A 102 19.47 15.33 5.85
CA LYS A 102 19.12 15.59 4.44
C LYS A 102 19.34 14.37 3.54
N GLY A 103 19.30 13.18 4.12
CA GLY A 103 19.46 11.89 3.45
C GLY A 103 18.68 11.82 2.14
N LEU A 104 19.38 11.39 1.09
CA LEU A 104 18.79 11.11 -0.21
C LEU A 104 18.36 9.64 -0.27
N VAL A 105 17.13 9.41 -0.71
CA VAL A 105 16.56 8.07 -0.86
C VAL A 105 16.16 7.82 -2.32
N PRO A 106 16.30 6.57 -2.82
CA PRO A 106 15.83 6.23 -4.15
C PRO A 106 14.30 6.28 -4.21
N ALA A 107 13.77 6.95 -5.22
CA ALA A 107 12.34 7.04 -5.47
C ALA A 107 12.02 6.94 -6.96
N ILE A 108 10.96 6.22 -7.28
CA ILE A 108 10.34 6.26 -8.60
C ILE A 108 9.42 7.49 -8.62
N VAL A 109 9.76 8.46 -9.46
CA VAL A 109 9.05 9.74 -9.56
C VAL A 109 8.12 9.72 -10.76
N LEU A 110 6.82 9.74 -10.47
CA LEU A 110 5.77 9.96 -11.44
C LEU A 110 5.74 11.46 -11.82
N PRO A 111 5.74 11.79 -13.12
CA PRO A 111 5.67 13.19 -13.57
C PRO A 111 4.29 13.81 -13.31
N ARG A 112 3.26 12.98 -13.11
CA ARG A 112 1.89 13.41 -12.84
C ARG A 112 1.28 12.56 -11.74
N ARG A 113 0.45 13.18 -10.90
CA ARG A 113 -0.33 12.47 -9.88
C ARG A 113 -1.37 11.57 -10.55
N PRO A 114 -1.52 10.29 -10.15
CA PRO A 114 -2.62 9.45 -10.60
C PRO A 114 -3.98 10.07 -10.28
N ASN A 115 -5.01 9.69 -11.04
CA ASN A 115 -6.38 10.03 -10.67
C ASN A 115 -6.77 9.31 -9.35
N LYS A 116 -7.87 9.75 -8.73
CA LYS A 116 -8.29 9.27 -7.40
C LYS A 116 -8.49 7.75 -7.34
N ASP A 117 -9.11 7.17 -8.37
CA ASP A 117 -9.43 5.74 -8.40
C ASP A 117 -8.16 4.88 -8.49
N VAL A 118 -7.23 5.26 -9.38
CA VAL A 118 -5.95 4.56 -9.53
C VAL A 118 -5.07 4.75 -8.31
N LEU A 119 -5.03 5.96 -7.76
CA LEU A 119 -4.31 6.24 -6.51
C LEU A 119 -4.83 5.34 -5.38
N ARG A 120 -6.15 5.24 -5.23
CA ARG A 120 -6.78 4.39 -4.20
C ARG A 120 -6.43 2.92 -4.40
N LEU A 121 -6.46 2.42 -5.64
CA LEU A 121 -6.08 1.04 -5.95
C LEU A 121 -4.60 0.75 -5.72
N LEU A 122 -3.70 1.67 -6.09
CA LEU A 122 -2.27 1.56 -5.82
C LEU A 122 -2.03 1.46 -4.30
N MET A 123 -2.64 2.35 -3.53
CA MET A 123 -2.55 2.34 -2.07
C MET A 123 -3.10 1.05 -1.45
N LEU A 124 -4.28 0.61 -1.86
CA LEU A 124 -4.88 -0.63 -1.36
C LEU A 124 -4.00 -1.84 -1.68
N ASN A 125 -3.47 -1.92 -2.90
CA ASN A 125 -2.57 -3.01 -3.28
C ASN A 125 -1.25 -2.97 -2.50
N ASP A 126 -0.71 -1.78 -2.22
CA ASP A 126 0.51 -1.58 -1.40
C ASP A 126 0.34 -2.15 0.02
N ILE A 127 -0.87 -2.08 0.56
CA ILE A 127 -1.20 -2.43 1.94
C ILE A 127 -1.68 -3.88 2.07
N VAL A 128 -2.49 -4.34 1.12
CA VAL A 128 -3.00 -5.71 1.09
C VAL A 128 -1.90 -6.70 0.73
N ARG A 129 -0.92 -6.31 -0.09
CA ARG A 129 0.18 -7.20 -0.49
C ARG A 129 0.99 -7.72 0.72
N PRO A 130 1.48 -6.88 1.65
CA PRO A 130 2.08 -7.36 2.88
C PRO A 130 1.16 -8.33 3.62
N LEU A 131 -0.10 -7.91 3.88
CA LEU A 131 -1.08 -8.67 4.67
C LEU A 131 -1.38 -10.06 4.11
N LEU A 132 -1.68 -10.16 2.82
CA LEU A 132 -2.25 -11.37 2.21
C LEU A 132 -1.28 -12.15 1.33
N LYS A 133 -0.21 -11.52 0.84
CA LYS A 133 0.71 -12.13 -0.13
C LYS A 133 2.11 -12.39 0.42
N GLN A 134 2.50 -11.71 1.50
CA GLN A 134 3.87 -11.78 2.03
C GLN A 134 3.93 -12.26 3.48
N PHE A 135 2.94 -11.97 4.32
CA PHE A 135 2.90 -12.50 5.68
C PHE A 135 2.44 -13.96 5.70
N VAL A 136 3.25 -14.80 6.35
CA VAL A 136 3.04 -16.26 6.42
C VAL A 136 2.07 -16.67 7.53
N ASN A 137 1.85 -15.81 8.54
CA ASN A 137 1.00 -16.09 9.70
C ASN A 137 -0.02 -14.96 9.97
N VAL A 138 -0.88 -14.66 9.00
CA VAL A 138 -2.00 -13.72 9.22
C VAL A 138 -3.15 -14.44 9.94
N THR A 139 -3.68 -13.84 11.02
CA THR A 139 -4.83 -14.42 11.74
C THR A 139 -6.15 -14.08 11.05
N GLY A 140 -7.16 -14.94 11.20
CA GLY A 140 -8.49 -14.68 10.64
C GLY A 140 -9.15 -13.40 11.17
N ASP A 141 -8.87 -13.01 12.42
CA ASP A 141 -9.36 -11.76 13.01
C ASP A 141 -8.66 -10.55 12.37
N THR A 142 -7.33 -10.61 12.15
CA THR A 142 -6.60 -9.57 11.41
C THR A 142 -7.15 -9.43 10.00
N VAL A 143 -7.33 -10.54 9.26
CA VAL A 143 -7.95 -10.51 7.92
C VAL A 143 -9.32 -9.88 7.96
N THR A 144 -10.17 -10.27 8.91
CA THR A 144 -11.54 -9.75 9.04
C THR A 144 -11.53 -8.24 9.29
N GLN A 145 -10.77 -7.79 10.28
CA GLN A 145 -10.72 -6.39 10.69
C GLN A 145 -10.14 -5.52 9.56
N SER A 146 -8.98 -5.90 9.02
CA SER A 146 -8.32 -5.15 7.94
C SER A 146 -9.21 -5.04 6.71
N LEU A 147 -9.73 -6.15 6.20
CA LEU A 147 -10.52 -6.12 4.96
C LEU A 147 -11.86 -5.41 5.15
N SER A 148 -12.50 -5.56 6.32
CA SER A 148 -13.72 -4.80 6.63
C SER A 148 -13.44 -3.31 6.63
N THR A 149 -12.38 -2.85 7.29
CA THR A 149 -12.05 -1.42 7.32
C THR A 149 -11.72 -0.87 5.92
N TRP A 150 -11.09 -1.66 5.06
CA TRP A 150 -10.57 -1.15 3.78
C TRP A 150 -11.57 -1.20 2.63
N PHE A 151 -12.51 -2.14 2.66
CA PHE A 151 -13.40 -2.44 1.54
C PHE A 151 -14.90 -2.37 1.88
N VAL A 152 -15.29 -2.21 3.16
CA VAL A 152 -16.70 -2.09 3.54
C VAL A 152 -17.06 -0.62 3.76
N SER A 153 -18.21 -0.21 3.24
CA SER A 153 -18.84 1.08 3.49
C SER A 153 -20.34 0.92 3.71
N VAL A 154 -21.04 2.00 4.07
CA VAL A 154 -22.51 1.99 4.18
C VAL A 154 -23.16 1.59 2.85
N GLU A 155 -22.59 2.03 1.73
CA GLU A 155 -23.06 1.71 0.38
C GLU A 155 -22.65 0.31 -0.10
N GLN A 156 -21.58 -0.26 0.49
CA GLN A 156 -21.01 -1.55 0.12
C GLN A 156 -20.74 -2.39 1.39
N PRO A 157 -21.76 -3.10 1.91
CA PRO A 157 -21.67 -3.76 3.22
C PRO A 157 -20.81 -5.05 3.20
N SER A 158 -20.32 -5.48 2.04
CA SER A 158 -19.51 -6.68 1.86
C SER A 158 -18.22 -6.36 1.10
N VAL A 159 -17.11 -6.93 1.58
CA VAL A 159 -15.80 -6.84 0.93
C VAL A 159 -15.87 -7.33 -0.51
N PHE A 160 -16.59 -8.42 -0.77
CA PHE A 160 -16.64 -9.07 -2.08
C PHE A 160 -17.43 -8.29 -3.13
N ASN A 161 -18.25 -7.33 -2.68
CA ASN A 161 -19.01 -6.42 -3.53
C ASN A 161 -18.27 -5.09 -3.79
N SER A 162 -17.18 -4.81 -3.08
CA SER A 162 -16.38 -3.61 -3.30
C SER A 162 -15.80 -3.62 -4.73
N PRO A 163 -15.99 -2.54 -5.50
CA PRO A 163 -15.36 -2.38 -6.81
C PRO A 163 -13.83 -2.47 -6.75
N GLU A 164 -13.22 -1.97 -5.69
CA GLU A 164 -11.78 -2.04 -5.45
C GLU A 164 -11.33 -3.48 -5.19
N TRP A 165 -12.05 -4.22 -4.36
CA TRP A 165 -11.77 -5.64 -4.12
C TRP A 165 -11.87 -6.44 -5.42
N GLN A 166 -12.94 -6.25 -6.18
CA GLN A 166 -13.17 -6.94 -7.44
C GLN A 166 -12.12 -6.58 -8.50
N SER A 167 -11.53 -5.38 -8.43
CA SER A 167 -10.44 -4.97 -9.31
C SER A 167 -9.12 -5.63 -8.93
N LEU A 168 -8.84 -5.78 -7.62
CA LEU A 168 -7.58 -6.37 -7.13
C LEU A 168 -7.60 -7.91 -7.10
N PHE A 169 -8.76 -8.51 -6.83
CA PHE A 169 -8.94 -9.95 -6.64
C PHE A 169 -10.19 -10.47 -7.36
N PRO A 170 -10.27 -10.35 -8.70
CA PRO A 170 -11.50 -10.64 -9.47
C PRO A 170 -12.01 -12.09 -9.34
N MET A 171 -11.13 -13.02 -8.98
CA MET A 171 -11.46 -14.44 -8.82
C MET A 171 -11.92 -14.81 -7.41
N ILE A 172 -11.69 -13.95 -6.41
CA ILE A 172 -12.07 -14.19 -5.01
C ILE A 172 -13.38 -13.45 -4.74
N LYS A 173 -14.49 -14.15 -4.94
CA LYS A 173 -15.85 -13.59 -4.85
C LYS A 173 -16.56 -13.93 -3.54
N THR A 174 -15.96 -14.80 -2.73
CA THR A 174 -16.58 -15.32 -1.52
C THR A 174 -15.57 -15.48 -0.40
N LYS A 175 -16.07 -15.51 0.84
CA LYS A 175 -15.26 -15.82 2.02
C LYS A 175 -14.56 -17.18 1.91
N THR A 176 -15.25 -18.18 1.38
CA THR A 176 -14.70 -19.53 1.21
C THR A 176 -13.48 -19.51 0.30
N GLN A 177 -13.59 -18.88 -0.88
CA GLN A 177 -12.47 -18.73 -1.81
C GLN A 177 -11.29 -17.95 -1.21
N LEU A 178 -11.57 -16.91 -0.41
CA LEU A 178 -10.52 -16.16 0.29
C LEU A 178 -9.78 -17.06 1.29
N CYS A 179 -10.51 -17.83 2.10
CA CYS A 179 -9.93 -18.69 3.12
C CYS A 179 -9.13 -19.85 2.49
N GLU A 180 -9.64 -20.43 1.39
CA GLU A 180 -8.93 -21.43 0.60
C GLU A 180 -7.62 -20.87 0.04
N TRP A 181 -7.66 -19.67 -0.55
CA TRP A 181 -6.48 -19.02 -1.11
C TRP A 181 -5.43 -18.67 -0.05
N LEU A 182 -5.86 -18.29 1.16
CA LEU A 182 -4.98 -17.97 2.28
C LEU A 182 -4.57 -19.19 3.12
N HIS A 183 -5.10 -20.38 2.82
CA HIS A 183 -4.91 -21.60 3.61
C HIS A 183 -5.28 -21.45 5.10
N ILE A 184 -6.37 -20.72 5.40
CA ILE A 184 -6.87 -20.49 6.76
C ILE A 184 -8.29 -21.04 6.94
N SER A 185 -8.70 -21.23 8.20
CA SER A 185 -10.03 -21.74 8.52
C SER A 185 -11.12 -20.70 8.24
N THR A 186 -12.21 -21.12 7.59
CA THR A 186 -13.41 -20.28 7.40
C THR A 186 -14.10 -19.90 8.71
N LYS A 187 -13.80 -20.62 9.81
CA LYS A 187 -14.35 -20.36 11.16
C LYS A 187 -13.71 -19.14 11.82
N THR A 188 -12.48 -18.80 11.45
CA THR A 188 -11.74 -17.66 12.04
C THR A 188 -11.97 -16.35 11.30
N VAL A 189 -12.66 -16.37 10.15
CA VAL A 189 -12.94 -15.19 9.32
C VAL A 189 -14.43 -14.83 9.39
N ARG A 190 -14.74 -13.58 9.75
CA ARG A 190 -16.12 -13.08 9.95
C ARG A 190 -16.54 -12.03 8.92
N LEU A 191 -16.03 -12.16 7.69
CA LEU A 191 -16.46 -11.33 6.56
C LEU A 191 -17.85 -11.75 6.06
N LYS A 192 -18.66 -10.77 5.70
CA LYS A 192 -19.98 -10.94 5.09
C LYS A 192 -19.86 -10.92 3.57
#